data_AF-A0AAW9LG63-F1
#
_entry.id   AF-A0AAW9LG63-F1
#
_cell.length_a   1.000
_cell.length_b   1.000
_cell.length_c   1.000
_cell.angle_alpha   90.00
_cell.angle_beta   90.00
_cell.angle_gamma   90.00
#
_symmetry.space_group_name_H-M   'P 1'
#
loop_
_entity.id
_entity.type
_entity.pdbx_description
1 polymer ?
#
loop_
_entity_poly.entity_id
_entity_poly.type
_entity_poly.pdbx_seq_one_letter_code
_entity_poly.pdbx_strand_id
1 'polypeptide(L)'
;MTDAAIEQSTREEIERTVCEHLAASESYEFAWICEVDPSTGSVMPRAEAGAEGYLKEISLSIDLDSPAGRGPTGKAIRTHETQVANAFEDADFEPWREYAEQYGYQSAAAIPIVHDGTLYGVMGVYADRPKAFDDQEASVIGQVGRSSATPSLLASASRR
;
A
#
# COMPACT_ATOMS: atom_id res chain seq x y z
N MET A 1 -10.20 -30.45 -1.01
CA MET A 1 -9.15 -30.46 0.02
C MET A 1 -8.11 -29.43 -0.35
N THR A 2 -8.33 -28.15 -0.07
CA THR A 2 -7.33 -27.07 -0.26
C THR A 2 -7.69 -25.86 0.61
N ASP A 3 -7.87 -26.07 1.92
CA ASP A 3 -8.25 -24.96 2.83
C ASP A 3 -7.58 -25.07 4.20
N ALA A 4 -6.32 -25.52 4.23
CA ALA A 4 -5.57 -25.77 5.46
C ALA A 4 -4.16 -25.14 5.48
N ALA A 5 -3.77 -24.40 4.43
CA ALA A 5 -2.45 -23.77 4.36
C ALA A 5 -2.46 -22.28 4.74
N ILE A 6 -3.65 -21.64 4.83
CA ILE A 6 -3.77 -20.22 5.19
C ILE A 6 -3.65 -20.02 6.72
N GLU A 7 -3.80 -21.07 7.53
CA GLU A 7 -3.90 -20.95 8.99
C GLU A 7 -2.56 -20.77 9.75
N GLN A 8 -1.39 -20.77 9.07
CA GLN A 8 -0.09 -20.67 9.75
C GLN A 8 0.89 -19.61 9.22
N SER A 9 0.53 -18.86 8.17
CA SER A 9 1.43 -17.82 7.66
C SER A 9 1.40 -16.59 8.57
N THR A 10 2.56 -16.14 9.05
CA THR A 10 2.66 -14.89 9.82
C THR A 10 2.16 -13.70 8.99
N ARG A 11 1.72 -12.62 9.66
CA ARG A 11 1.37 -11.36 9.00
C ARG A 11 2.44 -10.92 7.99
N GLU A 12 3.72 -11.01 8.38
CA GLU A 12 4.87 -10.65 7.53
C GLU A 12 4.97 -11.52 6.27
N GLU A 13 4.71 -12.82 6.39
CA GLU A 13 4.72 -13.72 5.24
C GLU A 13 3.60 -13.40 4.26
N ILE A 14 2.42 -13.05 4.76
CA ILE A 14 1.29 -12.68 3.91
C ILE A 14 1.56 -11.34 3.22
N GLU A 15 2.00 -10.33 3.97
CA GLU A 15 2.33 -9.01 3.42
C GLU A 15 3.39 -9.13 2.31
N ARG A 16 4.43 -9.92 2.54
CA ARG A 16 5.46 -10.22 1.55
C ARG A 16 4.89 -10.94 0.33
N THR A 17 4.14 -12.02 0.55
CA THR A 17 3.55 -12.82 -0.53
C THR A 17 2.64 -11.96 -1.41
N VAL A 18 1.85 -11.07 -0.81
CA VAL A 18 0.98 -10.14 -1.54
C VAL A 18 1.79 -9.18 -2.40
N CYS A 19 2.84 -8.57 -1.85
CA CYS A 19 3.71 -7.67 -2.63
C CYS A 19 4.37 -8.42 -3.81
N GLU A 20 4.91 -9.62 -3.55
CA GLU A 20 5.53 -10.47 -4.57
C GLU A 20 4.55 -10.84 -5.69
N HIS A 21 3.31 -11.21 -5.36
CA HIS A 21 2.30 -11.55 -6.37
C HIS A 21 1.87 -10.36 -7.22
N LEU A 22 1.74 -9.18 -6.61
CA LEU A 22 1.38 -7.96 -7.35
C LEU A 22 2.53 -7.56 -8.30
N ALA A 23 3.76 -7.53 -7.80
CA ALA A 23 4.94 -7.16 -8.59
C ALA A 23 5.32 -8.21 -9.67
N ALA A 24 4.93 -9.47 -9.50
CA ALA A 24 5.12 -10.50 -10.51
C ALA A 24 4.05 -10.49 -11.62
N SER A 25 3.00 -9.68 -11.47
CA SER A 25 1.97 -9.54 -12.50
C SER A 25 2.42 -8.63 -13.64
N GLU A 26 1.90 -8.84 -14.85
CA GLU A 26 2.15 -7.92 -15.97
C GLU A 26 1.42 -6.56 -15.82
N SER A 27 0.58 -6.42 -14.78
CA SER A 27 -0.26 -5.23 -14.57
C SER A 27 0.42 -4.15 -13.73
N TYR A 28 1.41 -4.52 -12.91
CA TYR A 28 2.00 -3.66 -11.89
C TYR A 28 3.52 -3.80 -11.84
N GLU A 29 4.21 -2.68 -11.70
CA GLU A 29 5.67 -2.62 -11.63
C GLU A 29 6.18 -3.06 -10.26
N PHE A 30 5.53 -2.57 -9.20
CA PHE A 30 5.90 -2.88 -7.83
C PHE A 30 4.77 -2.63 -6.86
N ALA A 31 4.92 -3.21 -5.68
CA ALA A 31 4.03 -3.01 -4.56
C ALA A 31 4.80 -2.97 -3.24
N TRP A 32 4.22 -2.30 -2.25
CA TRP A 32 4.74 -2.25 -0.90
C TRP A 32 3.63 -2.19 0.13
N ILE A 33 3.94 -2.56 1.38
CA ILE A 33 3.07 -2.44 2.53
C ILE A 33 3.82 -1.75 3.67
N CYS A 34 3.15 -0.79 4.30
CA CYS A 34 3.57 -0.16 5.54
C CYS A 34 2.52 -0.38 6.63
N GLU A 35 2.99 -0.55 7.86
CA GLU A 35 2.17 -0.49 9.07
C GLU A 35 1.97 0.98 9.47
N VAL A 36 0.78 1.28 9.98
CA VAL A 36 0.46 2.61 10.52
C VAL A 36 0.15 2.44 11.99
N ASP A 37 0.91 3.12 12.84
CA ASP A 37 0.61 3.20 14.27
C ASP A 37 -0.35 4.38 14.50
N PRO A 38 -1.63 4.14 14.83
CA PRO A 38 -2.60 5.20 15.03
C PRO A 38 -2.34 6.04 16.29
N SER A 39 -1.55 5.53 17.24
CA SER A 39 -1.25 6.24 18.50
C SER A 39 -0.13 7.26 18.34
N THR A 40 0.87 6.96 17.51
CA THR A 40 2.02 7.82 17.26
C THR A 40 1.95 8.53 15.91
N GLY A 41 1.13 8.03 15.00
CA GLY A 41 1.11 8.45 13.61
C GLY A 41 2.30 7.94 12.79
N SER A 42 3.08 7.00 13.34
CA SER A 42 4.24 6.46 12.64
C SER A 42 3.82 5.57 11.47
N VAL A 43 4.57 5.66 10.37
CA VAL A 43 4.43 4.79 9.20
C VAL A 43 5.71 3.97 9.07
N MET A 44 5.60 2.65 9.20
CA MET A 44 6.74 1.74 9.24
C MET A 44 6.70 0.76 8.06
N PRO A 45 7.77 0.69 7.23
CA PRO A 45 7.91 -0.33 6.19
C PRO A 45 7.74 -1.76 6.72
N ARG A 46 7.00 -2.60 5.98
CA ARG A 46 6.76 -4.02 6.32
C ARG A 46 7.18 -4.97 5.21
N ALA A 47 6.81 -4.65 3.97
CA ALA A 47 7.15 -5.43 2.79
C ALA A 47 7.27 -4.52 1.55
N GLU A 48 8.10 -4.92 0.59
CA GLU A 48 8.21 -4.33 -0.75
C GLU A 48 8.63 -5.41 -1.74
N ALA A 49 8.22 -5.29 -3.00
CA ALA A 49 8.64 -6.16 -4.10
C ALA A 49 8.56 -5.40 -5.43
N GLY A 50 9.50 -5.64 -6.35
CA GLY A 50 9.57 -5.00 -7.67
C GLY A 50 10.32 -3.65 -7.71
N ALA A 51 10.61 -3.06 -6.54
CA ALA A 51 11.37 -1.82 -6.42
C ALA A 51 12.15 -1.78 -5.10
N GLU A 52 13.23 -2.55 -5.01
CA GLU A 52 14.03 -2.62 -3.78
C GLU A 52 14.60 -1.25 -3.39
N GLY A 53 14.35 -0.83 -2.16
CA GLY A 53 14.82 0.45 -1.63
C GLY A 53 13.87 1.62 -1.83
N TYR A 54 12.78 1.48 -2.61
CA TYR A 54 11.82 2.54 -2.83
C TYR A 54 11.28 3.13 -1.51
N LEU A 55 10.87 2.27 -0.56
CA LEU A 55 10.38 2.72 0.75
C LEU A 55 11.43 3.43 1.62
N LYS A 56 12.72 3.28 1.31
CA LYS A 56 13.81 3.98 2.02
C LYS A 56 14.06 5.38 1.44
N GLU A 57 13.70 5.59 0.19
CA GLU A 57 13.89 6.86 -0.52
C GLU A 57 12.69 7.78 -0.33
N ILE A 58 11.47 7.24 -0.36
CA ILE A 58 10.27 8.06 -0.22
C ILE A 58 10.01 8.47 1.23
N SER A 59 9.55 9.71 1.41
CA SER A 59 9.01 10.17 2.69
C SER A 59 7.52 9.86 2.78
N LEU A 60 7.13 9.01 3.73
CA LEU A 60 5.74 8.76 4.09
C LEU A 60 5.42 9.49 5.40
N SER A 61 4.25 10.10 5.47
CA SER A 61 3.80 10.86 6.62
C SER A 61 2.28 10.82 6.73
N ILE A 62 1.75 10.99 7.94
CA ILE A 62 0.32 11.25 8.16
C ILE A 62 0.03 12.72 8.49
N ASP A 63 1.08 13.54 8.65
CA ASP A 63 0.98 14.94 9.01
C ASP A 63 0.44 15.77 7.84
N LEU A 64 -0.72 16.41 8.05
CA LEU A 64 -1.41 17.25 7.08
C LEU A 64 -0.62 18.49 6.67
N ASP A 65 0.26 18.97 7.55
CA ASP A 65 1.10 20.13 7.24
C ASP A 65 2.30 19.76 6.35
N SER A 66 2.58 18.45 6.21
CA SER A 66 3.61 17.94 5.32
C SER A 66 3.06 17.63 3.91
N PRO A 67 3.83 17.89 2.82
CA PRO A 67 3.45 17.43 1.48
C PRO A 67 3.20 15.91 1.42
N ALA A 68 4.04 15.11 2.10
CA ALA A 68 3.92 13.66 2.17
C ALA A 68 2.59 13.19 2.77
N GLY A 69 2.10 13.86 3.83
CA GLY A 69 0.82 13.53 4.46
C GLY A 69 -0.41 14.01 3.68
N ARG A 70 -0.23 14.92 2.72
CA ARG A 70 -1.29 15.33 1.79
C ARG A 70 -1.37 14.43 0.54
N GLY A 71 -0.38 13.57 0.32
CA GLY A 71 -0.38 12.60 -0.77
C GLY A 71 -1.40 11.46 -0.63
N PRO A 72 -1.45 10.56 -1.62
CA PRO A 72 -2.40 9.45 -1.67
C PRO A 72 -2.37 8.57 -0.41
N THR A 73 -1.18 8.22 0.08
CA THR A 73 -1.01 7.41 1.30
C THR A 73 -1.65 8.09 2.52
N GLY A 74 -1.33 9.36 2.78
CA GLY A 74 -1.91 10.09 3.91
C GLY A 74 -3.43 10.25 3.77
N LYS A 75 -3.94 10.46 2.55
CA LYS A 75 -5.39 10.50 2.28
C LYS A 75 -6.06 9.14 2.57
N ALA A 76 -5.45 8.03 2.15
CA ALA A 76 -5.96 6.68 2.39
C ALA A 76 -6.03 6.35 3.89
N ILE A 77 -5.01 6.76 4.65
CA ILE A 77 -4.96 6.62 6.11
C ILE A 77 -6.12 7.36 6.79
N ARG A 78 -6.47 8.57 6.34
CA ARG A 78 -7.54 9.35 6.97
C ARG A 78 -8.94 8.92 6.57
N THR A 79 -9.11 8.51 5.32
CA THR A 79 -10.44 8.21 4.75
C THR A 79 -10.82 6.75 4.92
N HIS A 80 -9.83 5.87 5.14
CA HIS A 80 -9.99 4.42 5.02
C HIS A 80 -10.53 4.00 3.63
N GLU A 81 -10.33 4.85 2.61
CA GLU A 81 -10.71 4.61 1.23
C GLU A 81 -9.48 4.56 0.33
N THR A 82 -9.58 3.77 -0.74
CA THR A 82 -8.52 3.68 -1.75
C THR A 82 -8.35 5.02 -2.45
N GLN A 83 -7.10 5.47 -2.58
CA GLN A 83 -6.75 6.72 -3.25
C GLN A 83 -5.91 6.41 -4.48
N VAL A 84 -6.32 6.93 -5.63
CA VAL A 84 -5.62 6.77 -6.90
C VAL A 84 -4.96 8.10 -7.27
N ALA A 85 -3.77 8.02 -7.87
CA ALA A 85 -3.08 9.17 -8.43
C ALA A 85 -2.41 8.84 -9.77
N ASN A 86 -2.36 9.84 -10.64
CA ASN A 86 -1.66 9.85 -11.91
C ASN A 86 -0.44 10.74 -11.78
N ALA A 87 0.75 10.15 -11.89
CA ALA A 87 1.99 10.79 -11.46
C ALA A 87 2.26 12.12 -12.14
N PHE A 88 1.97 12.20 -13.44
CA PHE A 88 2.26 13.38 -14.28
C PHE A 88 1.05 14.30 -14.50
N GLU A 89 -0.16 13.91 -14.08
CA GLU A 89 -1.38 14.72 -14.21
C GLU A 89 -1.79 15.38 -12.89
N ASP A 90 -1.68 14.67 -11.77
CA ASP A 90 -2.18 15.15 -10.49
C ASP A 90 -1.17 16.07 -9.79
N ALA A 91 -1.62 17.25 -9.38
CA ALA A 91 -0.79 18.24 -8.68
C ALA A 91 -0.38 17.75 -7.29
N ASP A 92 -1.26 17.02 -6.61
CA ASP A 92 -0.98 16.47 -5.28
C ASP A 92 0.04 15.32 -5.31
N PHE A 93 0.42 14.83 -6.49
CA PHE A 93 1.47 13.82 -6.66
C PHE A 93 2.85 14.43 -6.99
N GLU A 94 2.93 15.74 -7.18
CA GLU A 94 4.17 16.44 -7.57
C GLU A 94 5.42 16.05 -6.75
N PRO A 95 5.36 15.88 -5.41
CA PRO A 95 6.52 15.48 -4.62
C PRO A 95 7.11 14.11 -4.98
N TRP A 96 6.37 13.27 -5.69
CA TRP A 96 6.80 11.92 -6.07
C TRP A 96 7.15 11.77 -7.55
N ARG A 97 7.07 12.85 -8.35
CA ARG A 97 7.34 12.77 -9.81
C ARG A 97 8.75 12.32 -10.15
N GLU A 98 9.75 12.75 -9.37
CA GLU A 98 11.13 12.30 -9.56
C GLU A 98 11.26 10.78 -9.38
N TYR A 99 10.56 10.19 -8.41
CA TYR A 99 10.52 8.75 -8.23
C TYR A 99 9.70 8.06 -9.33
N ALA A 100 8.64 8.70 -9.85
CA ALA A 100 7.89 8.19 -10.98
C ALA A 100 8.79 8.00 -12.22
N GLU A 101 9.67 8.97 -12.48
CA GLU A 101 10.67 8.88 -13.54
C GLU A 101 11.74 7.83 -13.23
N GLN A 102 12.26 7.80 -12.01
CA GLN A 102 13.33 6.87 -11.60
C GLN A 102 12.88 5.40 -11.61
N TYR A 103 11.66 5.13 -11.16
CA TYR A 103 11.10 3.79 -11.01
C TYR A 103 10.13 3.41 -12.15
N GLY A 104 9.93 4.29 -13.13
CA GLY A 104 9.21 3.98 -14.37
C GLY A 104 7.68 3.90 -14.28
N TYR A 105 7.08 4.32 -13.16
CA TYR A 105 5.63 4.26 -12.99
C TYR A 105 4.94 5.56 -13.44
N GLN A 106 3.68 5.46 -13.87
CA GLN A 106 2.86 6.60 -14.32
C GLN A 106 1.58 6.77 -13.51
N SER A 107 1.17 5.76 -12.74
CA SER A 107 0.06 5.87 -11.81
C SER A 107 0.30 5.01 -10.56
N ALA A 108 -0.39 5.38 -9.48
CA ALA A 108 -0.28 4.75 -8.18
C ALA A 108 -1.65 4.61 -7.51
N ALA A 109 -1.81 3.56 -6.71
CA ALA A 109 -2.92 3.38 -5.80
C ALA A 109 -2.41 3.18 -4.37
N ALA A 110 -2.97 3.94 -3.42
CA ALA A 110 -2.77 3.76 -1.99
C ALA A 110 -4.03 3.12 -1.39
N ILE A 111 -3.87 1.93 -0.82
CA ILE A 111 -4.96 1.02 -0.47
C ILE A 111 -4.89 0.76 1.03
N PRO A 112 -5.89 1.21 1.81
CA PRO A 112 -5.87 1.00 3.25
C PRO A 112 -6.18 -0.48 3.56
N ILE A 113 -5.39 -1.05 4.48
CA ILE A 113 -5.59 -2.41 5.00
C ILE A 113 -6.46 -2.27 6.26
N VAL A 114 -7.76 -2.54 6.10
CA VAL A 114 -8.77 -2.26 7.13
C VAL A 114 -9.52 -3.54 7.47
N HIS A 115 -9.66 -3.81 8.77
CA HIS A 115 -10.54 -4.86 9.28
C HIS A 115 -11.37 -4.33 10.45
N ASP A 116 -12.68 -4.58 10.40
CA ASP A 116 -13.66 -4.10 11.38
C ASP A 116 -13.50 -2.60 11.73
N GLY A 117 -13.24 -1.78 10.70
CA GLY A 117 -13.06 -0.33 10.83
C GLY A 117 -11.71 0.11 11.40
N THR A 118 -10.84 -0.83 11.79
CA THR A 118 -9.48 -0.56 12.27
C THR A 118 -8.49 -0.58 11.11
N LEU A 119 -7.70 0.49 10.98
CA LEU A 119 -6.62 0.60 10.02
C LEU A 119 -5.36 -0.09 10.57
N TYR A 120 -4.80 -1.02 9.80
CA TYR A 120 -3.59 -1.75 10.15
C TYR A 120 -2.37 -1.32 9.33
N GLY A 121 -2.60 -0.65 8.20
CA GLY A 121 -1.54 -0.27 7.28
C GLY A 121 -2.07 0.26 5.95
N VAL A 122 -1.15 0.53 5.05
CA VAL A 122 -1.43 0.91 3.66
C VAL A 122 -0.59 0.07 2.73
N MET A 123 -1.19 -0.37 1.64
CA MET A 123 -0.52 -0.99 0.51
C MET A 123 -0.43 0.00 -0.65
N GLY A 124 0.77 0.25 -1.15
CA GLY A 124 0.99 1.00 -2.37
C GLY A 124 1.16 0.06 -3.56
N VAL A 125 0.53 0.36 -4.69
CA VAL A 125 0.65 -0.39 -5.95
C VAL A 125 0.87 0.59 -7.09
N TYR A 126 1.78 0.26 -8.01
CA TYR A 126 2.26 1.18 -9.04
C TYR A 126 2.23 0.51 -10.41
N ALA A 127 1.88 1.28 -11.44
CA ALA A 127 1.81 0.79 -12.81
C ALA A 127 2.53 1.76 -13.78
N ASP A 128 3.13 1.22 -14.83
CA ASP A 128 3.85 1.94 -15.89
C ASP A 128 2.94 2.70 -16.87
N ARG A 129 1.62 2.49 -16.77
CA ARG A 129 0.60 3.13 -17.61
C ARG A 129 -0.14 4.24 -16.85
N PRO A 130 -0.56 5.31 -17.56
CA PRO A 130 -1.35 6.37 -16.95
C PRO A 130 -2.77 5.85 -16.71
N LYS A 131 -3.44 6.35 -15.68
CA LYS A 131 -4.84 6.02 -15.35
C LYS A 131 -5.07 4.52 -15.21
N ALA A 132 -4.10 3.81 -14.63
CA ALA A 132 -4.18 2.36 -14.51
C ALA A 132 -5.35 1.93 -13.64
N PHE A 133 -5.51 2.60 -12.50
CA PHE A 133 -6.51 2.27 -11.49
C PHE A 133 -7.82 3.02 -11.74
N ASP A 134 -8.56 2.59 -12.76
CA ASP A 134 -9.95 3.02 -12.95
C ASP A 134 -10.87 2.45 -11.85
N ASP A 135 -12.16 2.79 -11.88
CA ASP A 135 -13.12 2.36 -10.85
C ASP A 135 -13.16 0.83 -10.67
N GLN A 136 -12.99 0.06 -11.76
CA GLN A 136 -13.02 -1.40 -11.70
C GLN A 136 -11.74 -1.92 -11.07
N GLU A 137 -10.59 -1.46 -11.53
CA GLU A 137 -9.30 -1.94 -11.05
C GLU A 137 -9.05 -1.49 -9.60
N ALA A 138 -9.38 -0.25 -9.25
CA ALA A 138 -9.36 0.26 -7.88
C ALA A 138 -10.26 -0.56 -6.93
N SER A 139 -11.41 -1.03 -7.42
CA SER A 139 -12.29 -1.90 -6.65
C SER A 139 -11.66 -3.28 -6.39
N VAL A 140 -11.03 -3.88 -7.40
CA VAL A 140 -10.36 -5.19 -7.29
C VAL A 140 -9.17 -5.12 -6.33
N ILE A 141 -8.25 -4.18 -6.52
CA ILE A 141 -7.09 -4.01 -5.63
C ILE A 141 -7.52 -3.59 -4.21
N GLY A 142 -8.62 -2.85 -4.07
CA GLY A 142 -9.23 -2.56 -2.78
C GLY A 142 -9.77 -3.80 -2.05
N GLN A 143 -10.17 -4.86 -2.77
CA GLN A 143 -10.55 -6.13 -2.15
C GLN A 143 -9.34 -6.85 -1.56
N VAL A 144 -8.17 -6.75 -2.21
CA VAL A 144 -6.92 -7.33 -1.71
C VAL A 144 -6.56 -6.72 -0.34
N GLY A 145 -6.66 -5.40 -0.20
CA GLY A 145 -6.43 -4.71 1.08
C GLY A 145 -7.34 -5.21 2.22
N ARG A 146 -8.60 -5.54 1.91
CA ARG A 146 -9.54 -6.10 2.89
C ARG A 146 -9.25 -7.56 3.24
N SER A 147 -8.86 -8.39 2.27
CA SER A 147 -8.51 -9.80 2.54
C SER A 147 -7.20 -9.95 3.32
N SER A 148 -6.25 -9.03 3.13
CA SER A 148 -4.97 -9.04 3.85
C SER A 148 -5.12 -8.71 5.33
N ALA A 149 -6.27 -8.19 5.77
CA ALA A 149 -6.50 -7.69 7.13
C ALA A 149 -7.01 -8.77 8.12
N THR A 150 -6.68 -10.05 7.92
CA THR A 150 -7.26 -11.16 8.70
C THR A 150 -6.84 -11.14 10.19
N PRO A 151 -7.78 -11.14 11.16
CA PRO A 151 -7.52 -10.86 12.58
C PRO A 151 -6.75 -11.96 13.34
N SER A 152 -6.84 -13.23 12.95
CA SER A 152 -6.14 -14.35 13.62
C SER A 152 -4.62 -14.27 13.52
N LEU A 153 -4.11 -13.49 12.57
CA LEU A 153 -2.70 -13.33 12.26
C LEU A 153 -2.09 -12.06 12.90
N LEU A 154 -2.95 -11.20 13.46
CA LEU A 154 -2.61 -9.89 14.00
C LEU A 154 -2.46 -9.91 15.54
N ALA A 155 -3.01 -10.92 16.23
CA ALA A 155 -2.91 -11.07 17.68
C ALA A 155 -1.50 -11.46 18.19
N SER A 156 -0.59 -11.88 17.31
CA SER A 156 0.80 -12.24 17.64
C SER A 156 1.76 -11.06 17.64
N ALA A 157 1.41 -9.92 17.01
CA ALA A 157 2.27 -8.74 16.90
C ALA A 157 2.12 -7.75 18.07
N SER A 158 1.00 -7.80 18.83
CA SER A 158 0.74 -6.89 19.96
C SER A 158 1.30 -7.39 21.31
N ARG A 159 2.04 -8.49 21.34
CA ARG A 159 2.72 -9.00 22.55
C ARG A 159 4.24 -8.95 22.38
N ARG A 160 4.84 -7.76 22.50
CA ARG A 160 6.21 -7.60 22.99
C ARG A 160 6.30 -6.37 23.89
#